data_AF-A0A2P6SA56-F1
#
_entry.id   AF-A0A2P6SA56-F1
#
_cell.length_a   1.000
_cell.length_b   1.000
_cell.length_c   1.000
_cell.angle_alpha   90.00
_cell.angle_beta   90.00
_cell.angle_gamma   90.00
#
_symmetry.space_group_name_H-M   'P 1'
#
loop_
_entity.id
_entity.type
_entity.pdbx_description
1 polymer ?
#
loop_
_entity_poly.entity_id
_entity_poly.type
_entity_poly.pdbx_seq_one_letter_code
_entity_poly.pdbx_strand_id
1 'polypeptide(L)'
;MPKTANPGRRHATLLKKANELSILCDAEVAIIAFSPDGELHEYSSTSMEHTLERYKNRTGLVLPSRVESPAPEEHRHEPAKQELQERHKALRLEKLQRMGKELDGLSSDALATLLEQQTKGLLAVHSKKVELLEEKLQRSRTREEQAMHENGLLEEKLLRSRSREEQTMHENKSLRRRIGGFMMRQNYKRHILSCHPANYFDRNFGNRMGFCTSSRAAVSVSNYPSEGTDDHLDMTTLRLWPS
;
A
#
# COMPACT_ATOMS: atom_id res chain seq x y z
N MET A 1 5.17 12.74 11.24
CA MET A 1 4.41 11.87 12.17
C MET A 1 5.35 10.79 12.67
N PRO A 2 5.75 10.79 13.94
CA PRO A 2 6.57 9.70 14.46
C PRO A 2 5.72 8.43 14.50
N LYS A 3 6.20 7.35 13.89
CA LYS A 3 5.56 6.03 13.96
C LYS A 3 5.65 5.57 15.42
N THR A 4 4.53 5.54 16.13
CA THR A 4 4.47 4.94 17.47
C THR A 4 4.76 3.45 17.31
N ALA A 5 5.94 3.02 17.77
CA ALA A 5 6.30 1.61 17.74
C ALA A 5 5.39 0.86 18.72
N ASN A 6 4.63 -0.10 18.21
CA ASN A 6 3.81 -0.97 19.04
C ASN A 6 4.71 -1.68 20.09
N PRO A 7 4.49 -1.47 21.41
CA PRO A 7 5.34 -2.03 22.47
C PRO A 7 5.44 -3.56 22.40
N GLY A 8 4.38 -4.24 21.92
CA GLY A 8 4.39 -5.70 21.75
C GLY A 8 5.44 -6.21 20.78
N ARG A 9 5.79 -5.44 19.73
CA ARG A 9 6.83 -5.82 18.76
C ARG A 9 8.24 -5.76 19.35
N ARG A 10 8.49 -4.81 20.26
CA ARG A 10 9.79 -4.65 20.92
C ARG A 10 10.00 -5.73 21.98
N HIS A 11 8.96 -6.02 22.77
CA HIS A 11 8.99 -7.10 23.76
C HIS A 11 9.31 -8.46 23.12
N ALA A 12 8.59 -8.82 22.05
CA ALA A 12 8.84 -10.08 21.33
C ALA A 12 10.25 -10.16 20.72
N THR A 13 10.80 -9.04 20.22
CA THR A 13 12.17 -9.00 19.68
C THR A 13 13.20 -9.19 20.79
N LEU A 14 13.00 -8.55 21.94
CA LEU A 14 13.88 -8.67 23.10
C LEU A 14 13.94 -10.11 23.62
N LEU A 15 12.79 -10.77 23.76
CA LEU A 15 12.72 -12.17 24.18
C LEU A 15 13.44 -13.11 23.19
N LYS A 16 13.26 -12.89 21.89
CA LYS A 16 13.98 -13.65 20.86
C LYS A 16 15.49 -13.49 20.97
N LYS A 17 15.96 -12.26 21.19
CA LYS A 17 17.40 -11.99 21.37
C LYS A 17 17.95 -12.57 22.66
N ALA A 18 17.20 -12.52 23.75
CA ALA A 18 17.59 -13.17 25.00
C ALA A 18 17.74 -14.69 24.84
N ASN A 19 16.83 -15.32 24.10
CA ASN A 19 16.90 -16.75 23.80
C ASN A 19 18.10 -17.09 22.90
N GLU A 20 18.32 -16.32 21.83
CA GLU A 20 19.50 -16.49 20.96
C GLU A 20 20.81 -16.35 21.77
N LEU A 21 20.91 -15.33 22.63
CA LEU A 21 22.08 -15.12 23.48
C LEU A 21 22.29 -16.26 24.48
N SER A 22 21.22 -16.76 25.09
CA SER A 22 21.32 -17.87 26.03
C SER A 22 21.88 -19.12 25.35
N ILE A 23 21.39 -19.45 24.15
CA ILE A 23 21.83 -20.61 23.38
C ILE A 23 23.26 -20.43 22.86
N LEU A 24 23.58 -19.28 22.26
CA LEU A 24 24.87 -19.05 21.61
C LEU A 24 26.05 -18.94 22.59
N CYS A 25 25.79 -18.43 23.78
CA CYS A 25 26.83 -18.15 24.77
C CYS A 25 26.78 -19.07 25.99
N ASP A 26 25.87 -20.06 26.02
CA ASP A 26 25.59 -20.88 27.20
C ASP A 26 25.41 -20.03 28.47
N ALA A 27 24.67 -18.92 28.29
CA ALA A 27 24.47 -17.91 29.31
C ALA A 27 23.06 -18.06 29.89
N GLU A 28 22.94 -18.03 31.21
CA GLU A 28 21.64 -17.88 31.84
C GLU A 28 21.19 -16.43 31.74
N VAL A 29 20.07 -16.21 31.05
CA VAL A 29 19.46 -14.89 30.86
C VAL A 29 18.08 -14.90 31.52
N ALA A 30 17.77 -13.84 32.27
CA ALA A 30 16.43 -13.54 32.76
C ALA A 30 16.07 -12.07 32.51
N ILE A 31 14.80 -11.81 32.23
CA ILE A 31 14.23 -10.49 31.97
C ILE A 31 13.00 -10.31 32.84
N ILE A 32 12.93 -9.17 33.52
CA ILE A 32 11.77 -8.71 34.29
C ILE A 32 11.40 -7.33 33.74
N ALA A 33 10.16 -7.17 33.26
CA ALA A 33 9.67 -5.92 32.69
C ALA A 33 8.27 -5.57 33.24
N PHE A 34 8.06 -4.30 33.53
CA PHE A 34 6.76 -3.78 33.99
C PHE A 34 6.13 -2.90 32.91
N SER A 35 4.85 -3.12 32.61
CA SER A 35 4.10 -2.22 31.75
C SER A 35 3.75 -0.92 32.49
N PRO A 36 3.43 0.18 31.78
CA PRO A 36 2.90 1.40 32.40
C PRO A 36 1.62 1.16 33.21
N ASP A 37 0.87 0.11 32.88
CA ASP A 37 -0.36 -0.30 33.56
C ASP A 37 -0.07 -1.18 34.81
N GLY A 38 1.20 -1.50 35.08
CA GLY A 38 1.64 -2.26 36.25
C GLY A 38 1.67 -3.78 36.06
N GLU A 39 1.45 -4.28 34.84
CA GLU A 39 1.55 -5.72 34.56
C GLU A 39 3.01 -6.18 34.52
N LEU A 40 3.28 -7.34 35.14
CA LEU A 40 4.59 -7.99 35.15
C LEU A 40 4.71 -8.94 33.95
N HIS A 41 5.76 -8.75 33.16
CA HIS A 41 6.19 -9.69 32.12
C HIS A 41 7.58 -10.22 32.45
N GLU A 42 7.70 -11.54 32.47
CA GLU A 42 8.94 -12.21 32.86
C GLU A 42 9.35 -13.28 31.84
N TYR A 43 10.66 -13.47 31.72
CA TYR A 43 11.26 -14.53 30.92
C TYR A 43 12.54 -15.01 31.59
N SER A 44 12.72 -16.33 31.67
CA SER A 44 13.99 -16.96 32.03
C SER A 44 14.35 -18.00 30.98
N SER A 45 15.63 -18.10 30.66
CA SER A 45 16.19 -19.22 29.90
C SER A 45 16.07 -20.57 30.61
N THR A 46 15.97 -20.54 31.95
CA THR A 46 15.81 -21.71 32.82
C THR A 46 14.55 -21.56 33.68
N SER A 47 14.69 -21.36 34.99
CA SER A 47 13.64 -21.00 35.93
C SER A 47 13.90 -19.61 36.48
N MET A 48 12.85 -18.77 36.54
CA MET A 48 12.97 -17.44 37.12
C MET A 48 13.41 -17.52 38.60
N GLU A 49 12.85 -18.47 39.34
CA GLU A 49 13.18 -18.69 40.75
C GLU A 49 14.66 -19.03 40.93
N HIS A 50 15.19 -19.93 40.11
CA HIS A 50 16.60 -20.34 40.15
C HIS A 50 17.56 -19.20 39.78
N THR A 51 17.25 -18.43 38.73
CA THR A 51 18.06 -17.28 38.34
C THR A 51 18.07 -16.21 39.43
N LEU A 52 16.92 -15.96 40.06
CA LEU A 52 16.80 -15.02 41.18
C LEU A 52 17.54 -15.51 42.42
N GLU A 53 17.46 -16.79 42.76
CA GLU A 53 18.19 -17.37 43.89
C GLU A 53 19.70 -17.25 43.69
N ARG A 54 20.20 -17.62 42.49
CA ARG A 54 21.62 -17.47 42.15
C ARG A 54 22.07 -16.01 42.19
N TYR A 55 21.25 -15.10 41.67
CA TYR A 55 21.52 -13.66 41.71
C TYR A 55 21.61 -13.14 43.15
N LYS A 56 20.65 -13.50 44.01
CA LYS A 56 20.66 -13.14 45.44
C LYS A 56 21.92 -13.64 46.13
N ASN A 57 22.27 -14.90 45.93
CA ASN A 57 23.44 -15.53 46.52
C ASN A 57 24.75 -14.89 46.05
N ARG A 58 24.80 -14.39 44.81
CA ARG A 58 26.00 -13.76 44.24
C ARG A 58 26.15 -12.29 44.62
N THR A 59 25.05 -11.56 44.75
CA THR A 59 25.06 -10.12 45.06
C THR A 59 25.04 -9.83 46.55
N GLY A 60 24.82 -10.84 47.40
CA GLY A 60 24.67 -10.64 48.84
C GLY A 60 23.45 -9.79 49.21
N LEU A 61 22.52 -9.57 48.25
CA LEU A 61 21.24 -8.93 48.53
C LEU A 61 20.40 -9.90 49.36
N VAL A 62 20.48 -9.72 50.68
CA VAL A 62 19.42 -10.14 51.59
C VAL A 62 18.23 -9.24 51.30
N LEU A 63 17.44 -9.59 50.29
CA LEU A 63 16.05 -9.16 50.24
C LEU A 63 15.41 -9.66 51.54
N PRO A 64 14.72 -8.81 52.32
CA PRO A 64 14.07 -9.26 53.55
C PRO A 64 13.12 -10.39 53.17
N SER A 65 13.55 -11.60 53.50
CA SER A 65 12.69 -12.76 53.48
C SER A 65 11.54 -12.43 54.40
N ARG A 66 10.33 -12.72 53.93
CA ARG A 66 9.05 -12.56 54.61
C ARG A 66 9.13 -13.16 56.02
N VAL A 67 9.58 -12.37 56.98
CA VAL A 67 9.59 -12.62 58.42
C VAL A 67 9.37 -11.28 59.08
N GLU A 68 8.21 -11.17 59.73
CA GLU A 68 7.87 -10.35 60.90
C GLU A 68 8.75 -9.10 61.19
N SER A 69 8.10 -7.93 61.16
CA SER A 69 8.62 -6.55 61.31
C SER A 69 9.67 -6.34 62.44
N PRO A 70 10.52 -5.29 62.36
CA PRO A 70 10.07 -3.92 62.64
C PRO A 70 10.64 -2.86 61.68
N ALA A 71 9.81 -1.87 61.34
CA ALA A 71 10.22 -0.61 60.69
C ALA A 71 11.31 0.11 61.52
N PRO A 72 12.23 0.89 60.91
CA PRO A 72 11.86 2.20 60.38
C PRO A 72 12.71 2.67 59.18
N GLU A 73 12.41 2.21 57.96
CA GLU A 73 12.81 2.94 56.73
C GLU A 73 11.63 3.57 55.98
N GLU A 74 10.39 3.17 56.27
CA GLU A 74 9.19 3.81 55.73
C GLU A 74 9.07 5.29 56.12
N HIS A 75 9.52 5.68 57.31
CA HIS A 75 9.30 7.04 57.84
C HIS A 75 10.04 8.15 57.09
N ARG A 76 11.11 7.84 56.34
CA ARG A 76 11.88 8.87 55.61
C ARG A 76 11.21 9.29 54.31
N HIS A 77 10.42 8.40 53.71
CA HIS A 77 9.69 8.63 52.46
C HIS A 77 8.18 8.84 52.66
N GLU A 78 7.64 8.51 53.83
CA GLU A 78 6.23 8.69 54.14
C GLU A 78 5.70 10.12 53.95
N PRO A 79 6.41 11.21 54.33
CA PRO A 79 5.90 12.55 54.07
C PRO A 79 5.84 12.88 52.57
N ALA A 80 6.85 12.47 51.79
CA ALA A 80 6.86 12.70 50.33
C ALA A 80 5.79 11.87 49.61
N LYS A 81 5.53 10.65 50.08
CA LYS A 81 4.48 9.77 49.57
C LYS A 81 3.09 10.31 49.90
N GLN A 82 2.90 10.84 51.12
CA GLN A 82 1.66 11.51 51.52
C GLN A 82 1.40 12.76 50.68
N GLU A 83 2.40 13.62 50.51
CA GLU A 83 2.31 14.82 49.66
C GLU A 83 1.92 14.45 48.21
N LEU A 84 2.55 13.42 47.64
CA LEU A 84 2.23 12.95 46.30
C LEU A 84 0.79 12.41 46.22
N GLN A 85 0.33 11.68 47.23
CA GLN A 85 -1.03 11.16 47.29
C GLN A 85 -2.07 12.29 47.42
N GLU A 86 -1.82 13.30 48.24
CA GLU A 86 -2.68 14.47 48.37
C GLU A 86 -2.75 15.26 47.07
N ARG A 87 -1.60 15.49 46.43
CA ARG A 87 -1.52 16.15 45.14
C ARG A 87 -2.27 15.37 44.04
N HIS A 88 -2.15 14.05 44.04
CA HIS A 88 -2.90 13.20 43.13
C HIS A 88 -4.41 13.28 43.37
N LYS A 89 -4.86 13.27 44.63
CA LYS A 89 -6.27 13.46 44.99
C LYS A 89 -6.79 14.83 44.54
N ALA A 90 -6.01 15.90 44.76
CA ALA A 90 -6.36 17.25 44.33
C ALA A 90 -6.50 17.37 42.81
N LEU A 91 -5.52 16.86 42.05
CA LEU A 91 -5.57 16.84 40.58
C LEU A 91 -6.74 16.00 40.06
N ARG A 92 -7.08 14.89 40.74
CA ARG A 92 -8.23 14.05 40.39
C ARG A 92 -9.54 14.81 40.57
N LEU A 93 -9.70 15.53 41.68
CA LEU A 93 -10.87 16.37 41.94
C LEU A 93 -10.97 17.50 40.90
N GLU A 94 -9.88 18.21 40.63
CA GLU A 94 -9.84 19.27 39.61
C GLU A 94 -10.26 18.75 38.22
N LYS A 95 -9.77 17.55 37.84
CA LYS A 95 -10.18 16.88 36.61
C LYS A 95 -11.68 16.57 36.59
N LEU A 96 -12.24 16.07 37.69
CA LEU A 96 -13.67 15.76 37.81
C LEU A 96 -14.51 17.04 37.70
N GLN A 97 -14.11 18.10 38.39
CA GLN A 97 -14.74 19.42 38.32
C GLN A 97 -14.71 19.99 36.91
N ARG A 98 -13.58 19.91 36.22
CA ARG A 98 -13.48 20.28 34.79
C ARG A 98 -14.37 19.43 33.87
N MET A 99 -14.78 18.24 34.29
CA MET A 99 -15.75 17.40 33.59
C MET A 99 -17.20 17.63 34.05
N GLY A 100 -17.45 18.64 34.91
CA GLY A 100 -18.76 18.94 35.46
C GLY A 100 -19.23 17.99 36.57
N LYS A 101 -18.32 17.29 37.24
CA LYS A 101 -18.60 16.35 38.35
C LYS A 101 -17.99 16.86 39.66
N GLU A 102 -18.52 16.42 40.80
CA GLU A 102 -18.00 16.80 42.13
C GLU A 102 -17.89 18.33 42.31
N LEU A 103 -18.95 19.04 41.90
CA LEU A 103 -19.07 20.50 42.00
C LEU A 103 -19.62 20.96 43.36
N ASP A 104 -20.09 20.03 44.18
CA ASP A 104 -20.62 20.30 45.51
C ASP A 104 -19.54 20.95 46.38
N GLY A 105 -19.90 22.05 47.06
CA GLY A 105 -18.97 22.80 47.91
C GLY A 105 -18.14 23.87 47.19
N LEU A 106 -18.26 24.02 45.87
CA LEU A 106 -17.71 25.19 45.17
C LEU A 106 -18.56 26.44 45.41
N SER A 107 -17.92 27.59 45.57
CA SER A 107 -18.61 28.88 45.61
C SER A 107 -19.10 29.29 44.22
N SER A 108 -20.06 30.22 44.18
CA SER A 108 -20.55 30.80 42.91
C SER A 108 -19.41 31.38 42.07
N ASP A 109 -18.45 32.06 42.70
CA ASP A 109 -17.29 32.65 42.02
C ASP A 109 -16.32 31.57 41.47
N ALA A 110 -16.09 30.51 42.24
CA ALA A 110 -15.29 29.37 41.79
C ALA A 110 -15.94 28.64 40.60
N LEU A 111 -17.27 28.53 40.60
CA LEU A 111 -18.00 27.96 39.47
C LEU A 111 -17.95 28.85 38.22
N ALA A 112 -18.09 30.17 38.40
CA ALA A 112 -18.00 31.14 37.31
C ALA A 112 -16.61 31.12 36.64
N THR A 113 -15.55 31.10 37.44
CA THR A 113 -14.17 30.99 36.92
C THR A 113 -13.92 29.68 36.20
N LEU A 114 -14.45 28.55 36.71
CA LEU A 114 -14.38 27.26 36.03
C LEU A 114 -15.09 27.27 34.67
N LEU A 115 -16.29 27.86 34.59
CA LEU A 115 -17.04 28.01 33.34
C LEU A 115 -16.29 28.89 32.33
N GLU A 116 -15.68 29.99 32.79
CA GLU A 116 -14.87 30.86 31.94
C GLU A 116 -13.66 30.11 31.37
N GLN A 117 -12.95 29.34 32.21
CA GLN A 117 -11.83 28.50 31.77
C GLN A 117 -12.26 27.45 30.74
N GLN A 118 -13.39 26.77 30.96
CA GLN A 118 -13.94 25.80 30.02
C GLN A 118 -14.30 26.45 28.68
N THR A 119 -14.95 27.62 28.72
CA THR A 119 -15.34 28.35 27.51
C THR A 119 -14.12 28.77 26.70
N LYS A 120 -13.09 29.33 27.36
CA LYS A 120 -11.82 29.69 26.72
C LYS A 120 -11.14 28.48 26.09
N GLY A 121 -11.05 27.35 26.82
CA GLY A 121 -10.47 26.11 26.31
C GLY A 121 -11.24 25.55 25.11
N LEU A 122 -12.57 25.56 25.16
CA LEU A 122 -13.43 25.10 24.08
C LEU A 122 -13.24 25.95 22.81
N LEU A 123 -13.24 27.28 22.94
CA LEU A 123 -13.01 28.19 21.83
C LEU A 123 -11.62 28.00 21.20
N ALA A 124 -10.57 27.82 22.02
CA ALA A 124 -9.23 27.57 21.52
C ALA A 124 -9.14 26.24 20.75
N VAL A 125 -9.72 25.16 21.29
CA VAL A 125 -9.78 23.86 20.60
C VAL A 125 -10.57 23.94 19.31
N HIS A 126 -11.72 24.62 19.34
CA HIS A 126 -12.56 24.81 18.14
C HIS A 126 -11.80 25.59 17.06
N SER A 127 -11.21 26.73 17.41
CA SER A 127 -10.41 27.55 16.50
C SER A 127 -9.28 26.73 15.87
N LYS A 128 -8.54 25.94 16.68
CA LYS A 128 -7.47 25.10 16.14
C LYS A 128 -7.98 23.98 15.23
N LYS A 129 -9.13 23.39 15.55
CA LYS A 129 -9.76 22.38 14.69
C LYS A 129 -10.16 22.96 13.33
N VAL A 130 -10.76 24.15 13.32
CA VAL A 130 -11.15 24.84 12.08
C VAL A 130 -9.92 25.12 11.23
N GLU A 131 -8.88 25.70 11.80
CA GLU A 131 -7.61 25.97 11.11
C GLU A 131 -7.02 24.70 10.46
N LEU A 132 -6.95 23.59 11.22
CA LEU A 132 -6.43 22.33 10.69
C LEU A 132 -7.30 21.71 9.59
N LEU A 133 -8.63 21.89 9.67
CA LEU A 133 -9.56 21.43 8.64
C LEU A 133 -9.42 22.25 7.36
N GLU A 134 -9.27 23.56 7.47
CA GLU A 134 -9.03 24.46 6.34
C GLU A 134 -7.71 24.12 5.64
N GLU A 135 -6.63 23.93 6.39
CA GLU A 135 -5.36 23.48 5.83
C GLU A 135 -5.47 22.13 5.10
N LYS A 136 -6.23 21.18 5.67
CA LYS A 136 -6.44 19.87 5.06
C LYS A 136 -7.25 19.99 3.77
N LEU A 137 -8.26 20.85 3.75
CA LEU A 137 -9.09 21.11 2.59
C LEU A 137 -8.26 21.75 1.47
N GLN A 138 -7.46 22.78 1.78
CA GLN A 138 -6.56 23.41 0.81
C GLN A 138 -5.57 22.40 0.23
N ARG A 139 -4.91 21.60 1.08
CA ARG A 139 -3.99 20.54 0.62
C ARG A 139 -4.67 19.53 -0.30
N SER A 140 -5.94 19.19 -0.04
CA SER A 140 -6.70 18.29 -0.91
C SER A 140 -6.98 18.93 -2.27
N ARG A 141 -7.42 20.18 -2.30
CA ARG A 141 -7.72 20.92 -3.54
C ARG A 141 -6.48 21.06 -4.43
N THR A 142 -5.34 21.44 -3.86
CA THR A 142 -4.10 21.56 -4.65
C THR A 142 -3.67 20.22 -5.25
N ARG A 143 -3.87 19.11 -4.54
CA ARG A 143 -3.57 17.76 -5.08
C ARG A 143 -4.51 17.38 -6.20
N GLU A 144 -5.79 17.72 -6.07
CA GLU A 144 -6.79 17.50 -7.12
C GLU A 144 -6.44 18.30 -8.38
N GLU A 145 -6.09 19.58 -8.23
CA GLU A 145 -5.64 20.45 -9.33
C GLU A 145 -4.38 19.89 -10.02
N GLN A 146 -3.40 19.43 -9.25
CA GLN A 146 -2.18 18.80 -9.78
C GLN A 146 -2.51 17.52 -10.56
N ALA A 147 -3.33 16.64 -9.99
CA ALA A 147 -3.73 15.40 -10.65
C ALA A 147 -4.52 15.67 -11.94
N MET A 148 -5.41 16.66 -11.94
CA MET A 148 -6.16 17.09 -13.12
C MET A 148 -5.23 17.62 -14.21
N HIS A 149 -4.22 18.41 -13.84
CA HIS A 149 -3.22 18.91 -14.77
C HIS A 149 -2.37 17.78 -15.38
N GLU A 150 -1.88 16.86 -14.53
CA GLU A 150 -1.12 15.69 -14.98
C GLU A 150 -1.93 14.78 -15.90
N ASN A 151 -3.18 14.49 -15.53
CA ASN A 151 -4.08 13.70 -16.36
C ASN A 151 -4.31 14.35 -17.73
N GLY A 152 -4.53 15.67 -17.79
CA GLY A 152 -4.65 16.39 -19.06
C GLY A 152 -3.40 16.27 -19.95
N LEU A 153 -2.20 16.38 -19.36
CA LEU A 153 -0.94 16.17 -20.09
C LEU A 153 -0.77 14.73 -20.58
N LEU A 154 -1.22 13.74 -19.80
CA LEU A 154 -1.19 12.34 -20.19
C LEU A 154 -2.16 12.05 -21.33
N GLU A 155 -3.39 12.59 -21.27
CA GLU A 155 -4.37 12.47 -22.35
C GLU A 155 -3.82 13.04 -23.66
N GLU A 156 -3.18 14.21 -23.63
CA GLU A 156 -2.56 14.81 -24.82
C GLU A 156 -1.45 13.91 -25.39
N LYS A 157 -0.60 13.34 -24.53
CA LYS A 157 0.45 12.39 -24.95
C LYS A 157 -0.13 11.13 -25.58
N LEU A 158 -1.20 10.58 -25.01
CA LEU A 158 -1.89 9.41 -25.54
C LEU A 158 -2.49 9.70 -26.92
N LEU A 159 -3.16 10.85 -27.09
CA LEU A 159 -3.66 11.31 -28.39
C LEU A 159 -2.53 11.40 -29.42
N ARG A 160 -1.40 12.02 -29.06
CA ARG A 160 -0.23 12.11 -29.94
C ARG A 160 0.36 10.74 -30.30
N SER A 161 0.43 9.79 -29.36
CA SER A 161 0.90 8.43 -29.63
C SER A 161 -0.03 7.70 -30.59
N ARG A 162 -1.34 7.77 -30.33
CA ARG A 162 -2.37 7.14 -31.17
C ARG A 162 -2.33 7.66 -32.61
N SER A 163 -2.20 8.97 -32.80
CA SER A 163 -2.05 9.54 -34.14
C SER A 163 -0.79 9.06 -34.87
N ARG A 164 0.34 8.90 -34.15
CA ARG A 164 1.57 8.34 -34.73
C ARG A 164 1.39 6.87 -35.13
N GLU A 165 0.76 6.08 -34.27
CA GLU A 165 0.43 4.68 -34.55
C GLU A 165 -0.47 4.56 -35.79
N GLU A 166 -1.51 5.39 -35.90
CA GLU A 166 -2.41 5.42 -37.06
C GLU A 166 -1.67 5.78 -38.36
N GLN A 167 -0.74 6.75 -38.31
CA GLN A 167 0.11 7.12 -39.45
C GLN A 167 0.99 5.94 -39.89
N THR A 168 1.72 5.32 -38.95
CA THR A 168 2.58 4.17 -39.27
C THR A 168 1.77 2.98 -39.82
N MET A 169 0.56 2.75 -39.30
CA MET A 169 -0.35 1.73 -39.81
C MET A 169 -0.81 2.05 -41.23
N HIS A 170 -1.11 3.30 -41.54
CA HIS A 170 -1.46 3.73 -42.89
C HIS A 170 -0.30 3.55 -43.87
N GLU A 171 0.92 3.95 -43.48
CA GLU A 171 2.15 3.77 -44.26
C GLU A 171 2.44 2.29 -44.52
N ASN A 172 2.34 1.45 -43.49
CA ASN A 172 2.53 0.00 -43.60
C ASN A 172 1.50 -0.65 -44.54
N LYS A 173 0.22 -0.25 -44.46
CA LYS A 173 -0.82 -0.70 -45.41
C LYS A 173 -0.49 -0.27 -46.84
N SER A 174 -0.01 0.96 -47.04
CA SER A 174 0.42 1.46 -48.35
C SER A 174 1.62 0.68 -48.91
N LEU A 175 2.64 0.43 -48.08
CA LEU A 175 3.81 -0.39 -48.41
C LEU A 175 3.41 -1.81 -48.85
N ARG A 176 2.53 -2.48 -48.09
CA ARG A 176 2.03 -3.82 -48.45
C ARG A 176 1.35 -3.85 -49.81
N ARG A 177 0.51 -2.84 -50.12
CA ARG A 177 -0.12 -2.71 -51.44
C ARG A 177 0.91 -2.55 -52.56
N ARG A 178 1.93 -1.70 -52.37
CA ARG A 178 3.01 -1.51 -53.36
C ARG A 178 3.82 -2.78 -53.60
N ILE A 179 4.20 -3.48 -52.53
CA ILE A 179 4.95 -4.74 -52.60
C ILE A 179 4.12 -5.81 -53.32
N GLY A 180 2.85 -5.98 -52.94
CA GLY A 180 1.93 -6.91 -53.61
C GLY A 180 1.80 -6.61 -55.11
N GLY A 181 1.63 -5.33 -55.48
CA GLY A 181 1.60 -4.92 -56.89
C GLY A 181 2.91 -5.18 -57.64
N PHE A 182 4.07 -5.00 -56.99
CA PHE A 182 5.37 -5.34 -57.56
C PHE A 182 5.50 -6.84 -57.81
N MET A 183 5.15 -7.68 -56.82
CA MET A 183 5.18 -9.14 -56.94
C MET A 183 4.27 -9.63 -58.07
N MET A 184 3.05 -9.08 -58.18
CA MET A 184 2.12 -9.43 -59.27
C MET A 184 2.69 -9.09 -60.65
N ARG A 185 3.31 -7.93 -60.81
CA ARG A 185 3.98 -7.55 -62.08
C ARG A 185 5.15 -8.47 -62.42
N GLN A 186 5.95 -8.86 -61.42
CA GLN A 186 7.06 -9.79 -61.64
C GLN A 186 6.56 -11.18 -62.04
N ASN A 187 5.52 -11.68 -61.36
CA ASN A 187 4.87 -12.96 -61.71
C ASN A 187 4.27 -12.93 -63.11
N TYR A 188 3.60 -11.83 -63.50
CA TYR A 188 3.05 -11.66 -64.85
C TYR A 188 4.15 -11.63 -65.92
N LYS A 189 5.26 -10.90 -65.69
CA LYS A 189 6.43 -10.92 -66.59
C LYS A 189 7.05 -12.31 -66.71
N ARG A 190 7.21 -13.03 -65.59
CA ARG A 190 7.73 -14.40 -65.57
C ARG A 190 6.81 -15.36 -66.33
N HIS A 191 5.50 -15.21 -66.18
CA HIS A 191 4.51 -15.99 -66.90
C HIS A 191 4.59 -15.72 -68.41
N ILE A 192 4.64 -14.46 -68.84
CA ILE A 192 4.81 -14.11 -70.26
C ILE A 192 6.10 -14.71 -70.83
N LEU A 193 7.23 -14.59 -70.11
CA LEU A 193 8.51 -15.16 -70.54
C LEU A 193 8.48 -16.69 -70.56
N SER A 194 7.71 -17.35 -69.69
CA SER A 194 7.51 -18.80 -69.74
C SER A 194 6.61 -19.26 -70.88
N CYS A 195 5.80 -18.36 -71.44
CA CYS A 195 4.97 -18.59 -72.61
C CYS A 195 5.66 -18.16 -73.92
N HIS A 196 6.96 -17.81 -73.90
CA HIS A 196 7.68 -17.53 -75.14
C HIS A 196 7.80 -18.80 -75.99
N PRO A 197 7.47 -18.74 -77.30
CA PRO A 197 7.51 -19.88 -78.20
C PRO A 197 8.97 -20.17 -78.60
N ALA A 198 9.79 -20.61 -77.66
CA ALA A 198 11.05 -21.26 -77.96
C ALA A 198 10.76 -22.75 -78.10
N ASN A 199 10.86 -23.25 -79.33
CA ASN A 199 10.67 -24.63 -79.80
C ASN A 199 9.25 -24.99 -80.26
N TYR A 200 8.83 -24.43 -81.40
CA TYR A 200 8.02 -25.16 -82.36
C TYR A 200 8.64 -24.97 -83.76
N PHE A 201 9.71 -25.71 -84.01
CA PHE A 201 10.18 -25.99 -85.36
C PHE A 201 10.04 -27.49 -85.56
N ASP A 202 8.80 -27.96 -85.72
CA ASP A 202 8.56 -29.30 -86.25
C ASP A 202 8.11 -29.15 -87.70
N ARG A 203 9.08 -29.37 -88.60
CA ARG A 203 8.81 -29.62 -90.01
C ARG A 203 8.18 -31.01 -90.07
N ASN A 204 6.85 -31.10 -90.06
CA ASN A 204 6.09 -31.96 -90.97
C ASN A 204 4.60 -32.09 -90.64
N PHE A 205 3.79 -32.02 -91.72
CA PHE A 205 2.42 -32.49 -91.87
C PHE A 205 1.25 -31.77 -91.16
N GLY A 206 0.48 -31.04 -91.97
CA GLY A 206 -0.95 -31.31 -92.18
C GLY A 206 -1.93 -30.90 -91.08
N ASN A 207 -2.60 -29.77 -91.29
CA ASN A 207 -3.94 -29.43 -90.79
C ASN A 207 -4.35 -29.93 -89.39
N ARG A 208 -4.19 -29.06 -88.39
CA ARG A 208 -5.24 -28.80 -87.38
C ARG A 208 -4.98 -27.45 -86.72
N MET A 209 -5.92 -26.53 -86.90
CA MET A 209 -6.07 -25.35 -86.03
C MET A 209 -6.40 -25.84 -84.62
N GLY A 210 -5.36 -26.13 -83.84
CA GLY A 210 -5.46 -26.27 -82.40
C GLY A 210 -5.49 -24.88 -81.79
N PHE A 211 -6.67 -24.41 -81.41
CA PHE A 211 -6.77 -23.34 -80.43
C PHE A 211 -6.00 -23.79 -79.18
N CYS A 212 -4.96 -23.07 -78.79
CA CYS A 212 -4.39 -23.18 -77.46
C CYS A 212 -5.43 -22.68 -76.45
N THR A 213 -6.43 -23.50 -76.12
CA THR A 213 -7.23 -23.32 -74.91
C THR A 213 -6.43 -23.85 -73.73
N SER A 214 -5.32 -23.20 -73.38
CA SER A 214 -4.79 -23.27 -72.02
C SER A 214 -5.27 -22.07 -71.20
N SER A 215 -6.53 -21.64 -71.40
CA SER A 215 -7.30 -20.97 -70.35
C SER A 215 -7.76 -22.02 -69.35
N ARG A 216 -6.82 -22.56 -68.57
CA ARG A 216 -7.12 -23.21 -67.31
C ARG A 216 -5.99 -23.05 -66.31
N ALA A 217 -5.57 -21.80 -66.12
CA ALA A 217 -5.18 -21.38 -64.78
C ALA A 217 -6.45 -20.79 -64.14
N ALA A 218 -7.26 -21.66 -63.53
CA ALA A 218 -8.04 -21.19 -62.40
C ALA A 218 -6.99 -20.68 -61.40
N VAL A 219 -6.81 -19.36 -61.33
CA VAL A 219 -6.28 -18.76 -60.11
C VAL A 219 -7.39 -19.02 -59.10
N SER A 220 -7.31 -20.17 -58.44
CA SER A 220 -7.86 -20.29 -57.11
C SER A 220 -7.24 -19.13 -56.34
N VAL A 221 -8.03 -18.08 -56.15
CA VAL A 221 -7.85 -17.18 -55.03
C VAL A 221 -7.99 -18.11 -53.83
N SER A 222 -6.88 -18.69 -53.40
CA SER A 222 -6.81 -19.35 -52.11
C SER A 222 -7.20 -18.27 -51.14
N ASN A 223 -8.40 -18.43 -50.58
CA ASN A 223 -8.86 -17.73 -49.41
C ASN A 223 -7.67 -17.55 -48.48
N TYR A 224 -7.34 -16.30 -48.17
CA TYR A 224 -6.77 -16.05 -46.85
C TYR A 224 -7.77 -16.64 -45.86
N PRO A 225 -7.33 -17.44 -44.87
CA PRO A 225 -8.25 -18.03 -43.91
C PRO A 225 -8.98 -16.88 -43.23
N SER A 226 -10.28 -16.82 -43.51
CA SER A 226 -11.26 -16.06 -42.76
C SER A 226 -12.08 -17.10 -42.03
N GLU A 227 -11.58 -17.53 -40.88
CA GLU A 227 -12.23 -18.31 -39.82
C GLU A 227 -11.30 -18.14 -38.61
N GLY A 228 -11.72 -17.74 -37.41
CA GLY A 228 -13.05 -17.57 -36.83
C GLY A 228 -12.92 -17.87 -35.33
N THR A 229 -13.65 -17.10 -34.50
CA THR A 229 -14.18 -17.43 -33.15
C THR A 229 -13.18 -17.83 -32.06
N ASP A 230 -13.29 -17.46 -30.78
CA ASP A 230 -14.27 -16.74 -29.97
C ASP A 230 -13.55 -16.55 -28.63
N ASP A 231 -13.87 -15.51 -27.86
CA ASP A 231 -14.00 -15.63 -26.40
C ASP A 231 -14.64 -14.35 -25.85
N HIS A 232 -15.94 -14.48 -25.64
CA HIS A 232 -16.79 -13.83 -24.65
C HIS A 232 -16.04 -13.11 -23.51
N LEU A 233 -16.42 -11.86 -23.19
CA LEU A 233 -16.85 -11.44 -21.85
C LEU A 233 -17.22 -9.94 -21.79
N ASP A 234 -18.52 -9.73 -21.53
CA ASP A 234 -19.13 -8.71 -20.66
C ASP A 234 -19.18 -7.23 -21.10
N MET A 235 -20.31 -6.84 -21.69
CA MET A 235 -20.84 -5.47 -21.57
C MET A 235 -22.01 -5.47 -20.57
N THR A 236 -21.68 -5.34 -19.29
CA THR A 236 -22.60 -4.82 -18.28
C THR A 236 -22.21 -3.39 -17.93
N THR A 237 -22.88 -2.40 -18.51
CA THR A 237 -23.14 -1.13 -17.82
C THR A 237 -24.24 -0.36 -18.52
N LEU A 238 -25.40 -0.25 -17.85
CA LEU A 238 -26.15 1.00 -17.64
C LEU A 238 -27.41 0.68 -16.82
N ARG A 239 -27.25 0.66 -15.49
CA ARG A 239 -28.37 0.90 -14.57
C ARG A 239 -28.48 2.42 -14.37
N LEU A 240 -29.54 3.01 -14.88
CA LEU A 240 -30.09 4.27 -14.36
C LEU A 240 -31.15 3.89 -13.31
N TRP A 241 -31.02 4.44 -12.10
CA TRP A 241 -31.98 4.28 -11.00
C TRP A 241 -33.11 5.31 -11.09
N PRO A 242 -34.26 5.03 -10.46
CA PRO A 242 -35.54 5.71 -10.72
C PRO A 242 -35.80 6.92 -9.81
N SER A 243 -36.77 7.73 -10.21
CA SER A 243 -37.49 8.71 -9.38
C SER A 243 -38.45 8.05 -8.40
#